data_AF-A0A2Z6LHM2-F1
#
_entry.id   AF-A0A2Z6LHM2-F1
#
_cell.length_a   1.000
_cell.length_b   1.000
_cell.length_c   1.000
_cell.angle_alpha   90.00
_cell.angle_beta   90.00
_cell.angle_gamma   90.00
#
_symmetry.space_group_name_H-M   'P 1'
#
loop_
_entity.id
_entity.type
_entity.pdbx_description
1 polymer ?
#
loop_
_entity_poly.entity_id
_entity_poly.type
_entity_poly.pdbx_seq_one_letter_code
_entity_poly.pdbx_strand_id
1 'polypeptide(L)'
;MKEPFVNIPNDKIREALKVVLDVRNHPVLIHCKRGKHRTGCLVGCIRRLQRWCLSSIFDEYQRFAGAKARVSDQRFIELFDISSLKHNPLSFSCSKK
;
A
#
# COMPACT_ATOMS: atom_id res chain seq x y z
N MET A 1 1.84 28.27 7.75
CA MET A 1 1.12 27.54 6.68
C MET A 1 0.89 26.11 7.13
N LYS A 2 -0.35 25.70 7.41
CA LYS A 2 -0.69 24.28 7.52
C LYS A 2 -0.73 23.75 6.09
N GLU A 3 0.20 22.90 5.69
CA GLU A 3 -0.07 22.02 4.56
C GLU A 3 -1.41 21.33 4.86
N PRO A 4 -2.38 21.30 3.93
CA PRO A 4 -3.59 20.54 4.15
C PRO A 4 -3.14 19.08 4.16
N PHE A 5 -2.84 18.57 5.35
CA PHE A 5 -2.55 17.17 5.59
C PHE A 5 -3.84 16.43 5.25
N VAL A 6 -3.96 16.04 3.97
CA VAL A 6 -4.98 15.09 3.54
C VAL A 6 -4.55 13.77 4.17
N ASN A 7 -4.99 13.56 5.40
CA ASN A 7 -4.76 12.33 6.13
C ASN A 7 -5.37 11.20 5.30
N ILE A 8 -4.57 10.17 5.00
CA ILE A 8 -5.06 8.99 4.29
C ILE A 8 -5.91 8.22 5.30
N PRO A 9 -7.23 8.17 5.13
CA PRO A 9 -8.09 7.55 6.14
C PRO A 9 -7.79 6.06 6.19
N ASN A 10 -7.41 5.57 7.38
CA ASN A 10 -7.02 4.17 7.62
C ASN A 10 -8.09 3.19 7.10
N ASP A 11 -9.37 3.49 7.36
CA ASP A 11 -10.49 2.66 6.94
C ASP A 11 -10.59 2.53 5.41
N LYS A 12 -10.31 3.59 4.65
CA LYS A 12 -10.33 3.53 3.18
C LYS A 12 -9.22 2.64 2.63
N ILE A 13 -8.04 2.66 3.26
CA ILE A 13 -6.95 1.74 2.89
C ILE A 13 -7.32 0.31 3.26
N ARG A 14 -7.93 0.07 4.42
CA ARG A 14 -8.40 -1.25 4.84
C ARG A 14 -9.44 -1.84 3.88
N GLU A 15 -10.44 -1.05 3.47
CA GLU A 15 -11.44 -1.51 2.50
C GLU A 15 -10.82 -1.77 1.12
N ALA A 16 -9.89 -0.91 0.67
CA ALA A 16 -9.18 -1.13 -0.59
C ALA A 16 -8.32 -2.41 -0.53
N LEU A 17 -7.66 -2.69 0.60
CA LEU A 17 -6.92 -3.94 0.79
C LEU A 17 -7.83 -5.16 0.67
N LYS A 18 -9.02 -5.16 1.26
CA LYS A 18 -9.97 -6.29 1.12
C LYS A 18 -10.30 -6.57 -0.35
N VAL A 19 -10.54 -5.53 -1.15
CA VAL A 19 -10.82 -5.68 -2.58
C VAL A 19 -9.61 -6.24 -3.33
N VAL A 20 -8.42 -5.70 -3.08
CA VAL A 20 -7.19 -6.12 -3.78
C VAL A 20 -6.75 -7.53 -3.38
N LEU A 21 -7.01 -7.95 -2.15
CA LEU A 21 -6.59 -9.26 -1.66
C LEU A 21 -7.55 -10.40 -2.10
N ASP A 22 -8.77 -10.06 -2.51
CA ASP A 22 -9.71 -11.03 -3.08
C ASP A 22 -9.35 -11.37 -4.53
N VAL A 23 -8.85 -12.59 -4.73
CA VAL A 23 -8.39 -13.10 -6.04
C VAL A 23 -9.48 -13.09 -7.12
N ARG A 24 -10.77 -13.09 -6.74
CA ARG A 24 -11.89 -13.04 -7.70
C ARG A 24 -11.99 -11.71 -8.44
N ASN A 25 -11.39 -10.65 -7.87
CA ASN A 25 -11.36 -9.34 -8.50
C ASN A 25 -10.23 -9.20 -9.54
N HIS A 26 -9.29 -10.16 -9.61
CA HIS A 26 -8.11 -10.02 -10.46
C HIS A 26 -8.42 -10.36 -11.92
N PRO A 27 -7.85 -9.59 -12.88
CA PRO A 27 -6.84 -8.54 -12.71
C PRO A 27 -7.40 -7.18 -12.24
N VAL A 28 -6.75 -6.54 -11.25
CA VAL A 28 -7.12 -5.22 -10.70
C VAL A 28 -6.08 -4.15 -11.04
N LEU A 29 -6.55 -2.95 -11.45
CA LEU A 29 -5.72 -1.75 -11.54
C LEU A 29 -5.91 -0.85 -10.31
N ILE A 30 -4.83 -0.60 -9.57
CA ILE A 30 -4.82 0.37 -8.46
C ILE A 30 -4.33 1.72 -8.97
N HIS A 31 -5.15 2.76 -8.85
CA HIS A 31 -4.72 4.12 -9.19
C HIS A 31 -5.29 5.19 -8.26
N CYS A 32 -4.67 6.36 -8.29
CA CYS A 32 -5.24 7.60 -7.78
C CYS A 32 -4.99 8.71 -8.80
N LYS A 33 -5.08 10.00 -8.43
CA LYS A 33 -4.85 11.10 -9.39
C LYS A 33 -3.49 11.04 -10.09
N ARG A 34 -2.43 10.62 -9.38
CA ARG A 34 -1.05 10.61 -9.91
C ARG A 34 -0.29 9.31 -9.63
N GLY A 35 -0.94 8.32 -9.02
CA GLY A 35 -0.29 7.06 -8.65
C GLY A 35 0.80 7.17 -7.57
N LYS A 36 0.84 8.26 -6.78
CA LYS A 36 1.94 8.52 -5.81
C LYS A 36 1.55 8.22 -4.37
N HIS A 37 0.79 9.10 -3.74
CA HIS A 37 0.53 9.07 -2.30
C HIS A 37 -0.42 7.94 -1.90
N ARG A 38 -1.70 8.04 -2.26
CA ARG A 38 -2.73 7.04 -1.91
C ARG A 38 -2.41 5.65 -2.47
N THR A 39 -1.98 5.61 -3.73
CA THR A 39 -1.54 4.36 -4.37
C THR A 39 -0.32 3.78 -3.67
N GLY A 40 0.70 4.60 -3.40
CA GLY A 40 1.92 4.16 -2.71
C GLY A 40 1.66 3.67 -1.29
N CYS A 41 0.78 4.31 -0.52
CA CYS A 41 0.39 3.82 0.80
C CYS A 41 -0.31 2.46 0.73
N LEU A 42 -1.26 2.29 -0.19
CA LEU A 42 -1.95 1.02 -0.37
C LEU A 42 -0.98 -0.10 -0.78
N VAL A 43 -0.11 0.17 -1.78
CA VAL A 43 0.92 -0.78 -2.23
C VAL A 43 1.91 -1.07 -1.10
N GLY A 44 2.34 -0.07 -0.34
CA GLY A 44 3.19 -0.24 0.83
C GLY A 44 2.58 -1.18 1.86
N CYS A 45 1.28 -1.05 2.15
CA CYS A 45 0.56 -1.99 3.02
C CYS A 45 0.49 -3.41 2.43
N ILE A 46 0.35 -3.56 1.11
CA ILE A 46 0.44 -4.88 0.45
C ILE A 46 1.83 -5.48 0.65
N ARG A 47 2.91 -4.69 0.50
CA ARG A 47 4.29 -5.16 0.75
C ARG A 47 4.53 -5.55 2.21
N ARG A 48 3.92 -4.83 3.16
CA ARG A 48 3.92 -5.20 4.59
C ARG A 48 3.31 -6.60 4.79
N LEU A 49 2.18 -6.89 4.14
CA LEU A 49 1.55 -8.22 4.16
C LEU A 49 2.43 -9.30 3.49
N GLN A 50 3.17 -8.94 2.45
CA GLN A 50 4.16 -9.80 1.79
C GLN A 50 5.46 -9.95 2.61
N ARG A 51 5.54 -9.39 3.83
CA ARG A 51 6.69 -9.46 4.73
C ARG A 51 7.98 -8.85 4.16
N TRP A 52 7.87 -7.85 3.30
CA TRP A 52 9.04 -7.07 2.89
C TRP A 52 9.58 -6.26 4.08
N CYS A 53 10.90 -6.04 4.13
CA CYS A 53 11.49 -5.15 5.11
C CYS A 53 11.15 -3.69 4.81
N LEU A 54 11.03 -2.86 5.84
CA LEU A 54 10.57 -1.46 5.69
C LEU A 54 11.45 -0.64 4.74
N SER A 55 12.77 -0.89 4.73
CA SER A 55 13.69 -0.22 3.81
C SER A 55 13.34 -0.46 2.36
N SER A 56 13.08 -1.72 1.95
CA SER A 56 12.67 -2.04 0.58
C SER A 56 11.29 -1.47 0.22
N ILE A 57 10.37 -1.40 1.19
CA ILE A 57 9.05 -0.79 0.98
C ILE A 57 9.18 0.71 0.74
N PHE A 58 10.02 1.38 1.53
CA PHE A 58 10.24 2.82 1.39
C PHE A 58 11.00 3.16 0.12
N ASP A 59 11.97 2.34 -0.29
CA ASP A 59 12.65 2.49 -1.57
C ASP A 59 11.66 2.40 -2.75
N GLU A 60 10.78 1.39 -2.76
CA GLU A 60 9.72 1.28 -3.78
C GLU A 60 8.81 2.51 -3.78
N TYR A 61 8.30 2.92 -2.60
CA TYR A 61 7.46 4.11 -2.46
C TYR A 61 8.15 5.37 -2.99
N GLN A 62 9.40 5.61 -2.60
CA GLN A 62 10.18 6.78 -3.00
C GLN A 62 10.45 6.79 -4.50
N ARG A 63 10.74 5.62 -5.09
CA ARG A 63 10.94 5.47 -6.53
C ARG A 63 9.72 5.93 -7.33
N PHE A 64 8.51 5.57 -6.91
CA PHE A 64 7.27 5.98 -7.59
C PHE A 64 6.81 7.40 -7.25
N ALA A 65 6.99 7.84 -6.00
CA ALA A 65 6.61 9.19 -5.59
C ALA A 65 7.58 10.26 -6.13
N GLY A 66 8.87 9.93 -6.25
CA GLY A 66 9.95 10.82 -6.68
C GLY A 66 10.07 12.04 -5.76
N ALA A 67 10.32 13.22 -6.35
CA ALA A 67 10.43 14.50 -5.65
C ALA A 67 9.18 14.93 -4.84
N LYS A 68 8.09 14.16 -4.89
CA LYS A 68 6.86 14.41 -4.12
C LYS A 68 6.60 13.32 -3.07
N ALA A 69 7.61 12.53 -2.72
CA ALA A 69 7.56 11.60 -1.59
C ALA A 69 7.25 12.36 -0.29
N ARG A 70 6.38 11.77 0.54
CA ARG A 70 6.01 12.33 1.83
C ARG A 70 6.46 11.42 2.96
N VAL A 71 7.06 11.99 3.99
CA VAL A 71 7.41 11.26 5.21
C VAL A 71 6.16 10.75 5.92
N SER A 72 5.05 11.51 5.87
CA SER A 72 3.76 11.09 6.44
C SER A 72 3.24 9.77 5.85
N ASP A 73 3.45 9.55 4.56
CA ASP A 73 3.00 8.35 3.86
C ASP A 73 3.83 7.12 4.28
N GLN A 74 5.15 7.29 4.44
CA GLN A 74 6.04 6.24 4.94
C GLN A 74 5.72 5.90 6.39
N ARG A 75 5.48 6.92 7.23
CA ARG A 75 5.08 6.72 8.62
C ARG A 75 3.73 6.02 8.73
N PHE A 76 2.79 6.33 7.82
CA PHE A 76 1.53 5.59 7.73
C PHE A 76 1.77 4.11 7.41
N ILE A 77 2.60 3.79 6.42
CA ILE A 77 2.91 2.40 6.03
C ILE A 77 3.55 1.62 7.19
N GLU A 78 4.48 2.26 7.91
CA GLU A 78 5.18 1.69 9.06
C GLU A 78 4.19 1.29 10.17
N LEU A 79 3.31 2.22 10.54
CA LEU A 79 2.39 2.10 11.67
C LEU A 79 1.08 1.39 11.31
N PHE A 80 0.84 1.07 10.03
CA PHE A 80 -0.40 0.43 9.61
C PHE A 80 -0.52 -0.97 10.22
N ASP A 81 -1.57 -1.18 11.02
CA ASP A 81 -1.85 -2.46 11.67
C ASP A 81 -2.39 -3.50 10.67
N ILE A 82 -1.47 -4.33 10.18
CA ILE A 82 -1.78 -5.46 9.32
C ILE A 82 -2.34 -6.69 10.06
N SER A 83 -2.23 -6.75 11.40
CA SER A 83 -2.68 -7.93 12.16
C SER A 83 -4.20 -8.11 12.13
N SER A 84 -4.92 -6.99 12.04
CA SER A 84 -6.38 -6.94 11.86
C SER A 84 -6.87 -7.54 10.53
N LEU A 85 -5.97 -7.72 9.54
CA LEU A 85 -6.29 -8.35 8.26
C LEU A 85 -6.04 -9.85 8.40
N LYS A 86 -7.08 -10.60 8.79
CA LYS A 86 -7.09 -12.07 8.76
C LYS A 86 -6.92 -12.53 7.32
N HIS A 87 -5.68 -12.72 6.87
CA HIS A 87 -5.42 -13.24 5.53
C HIS A 87 -4.68 -14.57 5.62
N ASN A 88 -5.29 -15.59 5.01
CA ASN A 88 -4.59 -16.79 4.59
C ASN A 88 -3.39 -16.34 3.73
N PRO A 89 -2.18 -16.90 3.88
CA PRO A 89 -1.02 -16.44 3.13
C PRO A 89 -1.38 -16.32 1.65
N LEU A 90 -1.16 -15.13 1.09
CA LEU A 90 -1.39 -14.88 -0.34
C LEU A 90 -0.51 -15.86 -1.11
N SER A 91 -1.10 -16.96 -1.58
CA SER A 91 -0.47 -17.77 -2.60
C SER A 91 -0.56 -16.95 -3.88
N PHE A 92 0.35 -16.00 -4.06
CA PHE A 92 0.72 -15.59 -5.40
C PHE A 92 1.30 -16.85 -6.03
N SER A 93 0.44 -17.65 -6.67
CA SER A 93 0.87 -18.67 -7.60
C SER A 93 1.62 -17.90 -8.68
N CYS A 94 2.94 -17.84 -8.55
CA CYS A 94 3.79 -17.59 -9.68
C CYS A 94 3.42 -18.70 -10.65
N SER A 95 2.60 -18.38 -11.66
CA SER A 95 2.43 -19.27 -12.78
C SER A 95 3.82 -19.45 -13.34
N LYS A 96 4.43 -20.60 -13.04
CA LYS A 96 5.66 -21.03 -13.69
C LYS A 96 5.35 -20.96 -15.18
N LYS A 97 5.90 -19.95 -15.84
CA LYS A 97 6.04 -19.97 -17.29
C LYS A 97 7.18 -20.91 -17.62
#